data_AF-A0A177EWU6-F1
#
_entry.id   AF-A0A177EWU6-F1
#
_cell.length_a   1.000
_cell.length_b   1.000
_cell.length_c   1.000
_cell.angle_alpha   90.00
_cell.angle_beta   90.00
_cell.angle_gamma   90.00
#
_symmetry.space_group_name_H-M   'P 1'
#
loop_
_entity.id
_entity.type
_entity.pdbx_description
1 polymer ?
#
loop_
_entity_poly.entity_id
_entity_poly.type
_entity_poly.pdbx_seq_one_letter_code
_entity_poly.pdbx_strand_id
1 'polypeptide(L)'
;MGGKARVRVVIRHRDEFSHGDSRKQLGQAAYHWGILIQPKNPKGFDSNVYDVTDATVPDPITRVDLNPNHDWRIRSKMSVNPMHSGRLLGRVMIGKVPSHITIEGIDDILRQVPLPIKSSTPVQNCVNWVLAAIEVMQKQGLAEAFDVD
;
A
#
# COMPACT_ATOMS: atom_id res chain seq x y z
N MET A 1 -28.05 0.03 6.84
CA MET A 1 -26.93 0.96 7.14
C MET A 1 -25.61 0.22 6.95
N GLY A 2 -24.99 0.35 5.78
CA GLY A 2 -23.72 -0.32 5.45
C GLY A 2 -22.59 0.21 6.33
N GLY A 3 -21.82 -0.68 6.96
CA GLY A 3 -20.71 -0.29 7.81
C GLY A 3 -19.63 0.41 6.99
N LYS A 4 -19.34 1.68 7.30
CA LYS A 4 -18.28 2.49 6.69
C LYS A 4 -17.00 1.66 6.48
N ALA A 5 -16.42 1.68 5.28
CA ALA A 5 -15.17 0.98 5.00
C ALA A 5 -14.07 1.41 5.97
N ARG A 6 -13.09 0.54 6.20
CA ARG A 6 -11.95 0.76 7.09
C ARG A 6 -10.73 1.07 6.25
N VAL A 7 -9.99 2.07 6.69
CA VAL A 7 -8.65 2.37 6.20
C VAL A 7 -7.67 1.59 7.06
N ARG A 8 -6.80 0.80 6.42
CA ARG A 8 -5.83 -0.05 7.10
C ARG A 8 -4.47 0.07 6.46
N VAL A 9 -3.41 0.02 7.25
CA VAL A 9 -2.08 -0.34 6.76
C VAL A 9 -2.05 -1.86 6.60
N VAL A 10 -1.51 -2.35 5.49
CA VAL A 10 -1.30 -3.77 5.23
C VAL A 10 0.18 -4.09 5.10
N ILE A 11 0.63 -5.14 5.79
CA ILE A 11 2.01 -5.63 5.75
C ILE A 11 2.00 -7.02 5.14
N ARG A 12 2.86 -7.21 4.12
CA ARG A 12 2.97 -8.47 3.38
C ARG A 12 4.41 -8.95 3.37
N HIS A 13 4.54 -10.27 3.38
CA HIS A 13 5.79 -10.97 3.09
C HIS A 13 6.28 -10.62 1.69
N ARG A 14 7.59 -10.43 1.56
CA ARG A 14 8.30 -9.97 0.36
C ARG A 14 9.37 -10.99 -0.07
N ASP A 15 9.00 -12.26 -0.04
CA ASP A 15 9.82 -13.38 -0.50
C ASP A 15 11.20 -13.39 0.21
N GLU A 16 12.31 -13.53 -0.52
CA GLU A 16 13.67 -13.57 0.04
C GLU A 16 14.03 -12.33 0.88
N PHE A 17 13.46 -11.17 0.57
CA PHE A 17 13.73 -9.94 1.32
C PHE A 17 13.23 -9.99 2.76
N SER A 18 12.22 -10.82 3.04
CA SER A 18 11.65 -10.98 4.39
C SER A 18 12.41 -11.98 5.27
N HIS A 19 13.54 -12.52 4.82
CA HIS A 19 14.32 -13.54 5.53
C HIS A 19 15.80 -13.16 5.72
N GLY A 20 16.45 -13.87 6.65
CA GLY A 20 17.91 -13.86 6.82
C GLY A 20 18.53 -12.47 6.97
N ASP A 21 19.67 -12.27 6.30
CA ASP A 21 20.41 -11.01 6.35
C ASP A 21 19.73 -9.90 5.56
N SER A 22 19.00 -10.23 4.48
CA SER A 22 18.19 -9.25 3.73
C SER A 22 17.16 -8.57 4.64
N ARG A 23 16.49 -9.33 5.52
CA ARG A 23 15.57 -8.77 6.50
C ARG A 23 16.26 -7.82 7.47
N LYS A 24 17.47 -8.16 7.93
CA LYS A 24 18.23 -7.30 8.86
C LYS A 24 18.64 -5.99 8.19
N GLN A 25 19.12 -6.07 6.95
CA GLN A 25 19.57 -4.91 6.18
C GLN A 25 18.43 -3.97 5.79
N LEU A 26 17.30 -4.52 5.34
CA LEU A 26 16.16 -3.73 4.86
C LEU A 26 15.26 -3.21 5.99
N GLY A 27 15.38 -3.76 7.20
CA GLY A 27 14.57 -3.36 8.34
C GLY A 27 13.07 -3.46 8.04
N GLN A 28 12.35 -2.34 8.14
CA GLN A 28 10.91 -2.30 7.84
C GLN A 28 10.59 -2.58 6.37
N ALA A 29 11.49 -2.21 5.44
CA ALA A 29 11.35 -2.43 4.00
C ALA A 29 11.61 -3.89 3.56
N ALA A 30 11.98 -4.76 4.51
CA ALA A 30 12.02 -6.21 4.32
C ALA A 30 10.63 -6.80 4.05
N TYR A 31 9.58 -6.07 4.42
CA TYR A 31 8.19 -6.39 4.15
C TYR A 31 7.61 -5.37 3.17
N HIS A 32 6.57 -5.77 2.45
CA HIS A 32 5.87 -4.88 1.53
C HIS A 32 4.67 -4.22 2.23
N TRP A 33 4.69 -2.90 2.28
CA TRP A 33 3.65 -2.10 2.93
C TRP A 33 2.65 -1.56 1.90
N GLY A 34 1.43 -1.25 2.35
CA GLY A 34 0.44 -0.58 1.52
C GLY A 34 -0.78 -0.12 2.33
N ILE A 35 -1.72 0.51 1.65
CA ILE A 35 -3.02 0.90 2.19
C ILE A 35 -4.10 -0.06 1.69
N LEU A 36 -4.92 -0.54 2.61
CA LEU A 36 -6.04 -1.43 2.36
C LEU A 36 -7.34 -0.72 2.75
N ILE A 37 -8.24 -0.57 1.78
CA ILE A 37 -9.62 -0.13 2.00
C ILE A 37 -10.50 -1.37 2.00
N GLN A 38 -11.20 -1.60 3.11
CA GLN A 38 -11.93 -2.84 3.31
C GLN A 38 -13.25 -2.62 4.05
N PRO A 39 -14.37 -3.24 3.61
CA PRO A 39 -15.61 -3.22 4.37
C PRO A 39 -15.44 -3.70 5.82
N LYS A 40 -16.32 -3.26 6.73
CA LYS A 40 -16.27 -3.72 8.14
C LYS A 40 -16.31 -5.26 8.23
N ASN A 41 -17.12 -5.88 7.38
CA ASN A 41 -17.31 -7.32 7.27
C ASN A 41 -16.98 -7.76 5.83
N PRO A 42 -15.69 -7.97 5.50
CA PRO A 42 -15.29 -8.27 4.13
C PRO A 42 -15.80 -9.64 3.67
N LYS A 43 -16.21 -9.73 2.41
CA LYS A 43 -16.68 -10.94 1.73
C LYS A 43 -16.07 -11.03 0.33
N GLY A 44 -15.12 -11.95 0.16
CA GLY A 44 -14.52 -12.21 -1.15
C GLY A 44 -13.70 -11.02 -1.67
N PHE A 45 -14.01 -10.61 -2.90
CA PHE A 45 -13.26 -9.63 -3.69
C PHE A 45 -13.84 -8.22 -3.55
N ASP A 46 -13.96 -7.73 -2.32
CA ASP A 46 -14.65 -6.48 -1.97
C ASP A 46 -13.75 -5.41 -1.33
N SER A 47 -12.44 -5.63 -1.39
CA SER A 47 -11.44 -4.72 -0.82
C SER A 47 -10.56 -4.11 -1.92
N ASN A 48 -9.94 -2.98 -1.64
CA ASN A 48 -9.00 -2.33 -2.57
C ASN A 48 -7.65 -2.14 -1.89
N VAL A 49 -6.55 -2.36 -2.61
CA VAL A 49 -5.21 -2.18 -2.08
C VAL A 49 -4.40 -1.23 -2.94
N TYR A 50 -3.74 -0.28 -2.28
CA TYR A 50 -2.87 0.71 -2.88
C TYR A 50 -1.47 0.51 -2.33
N ASP A 51 -0.49 0.44 -3.21
CA ASP A 51 0.92 0.35 -2.84
C ASP A 51 1.82 0.97 -3.90
N VAL A 52 3.08 1.18 -3.56
CA VAL A 52 4.10 1.60 -4.54
C VAL A 52 5.13 0.50 -4.74
N THR A 53 5.65 0.39 -5.96
CA THR A 53 6.65 -0.62 -6.31
C THR A 53 7.60 -0.07 -7.37
N ASP A 54 8.86 -0.45 -7.28
CA ASP A 54 9.91 -0.29 -8.30
C ASP A 54 10.23 -1.62 -9.02
N ALA A 55 9.55 -2.70 -8.64
CA ALA A 55 9.72 -4.02 -9.24
C ALA A 55 9.47 -4.03 -10.76
N THR A 56 10.04 -5.06 -11.40
CA THR A 56 9.80 -5.41 -12.80
C THR A 56 8.31 -5.58 -13.07
N VAL A 57 7.85 -5.12 -14.24
CA VAL A 57 6.48 -5.25 -14.70
C VAL A 57 6.50 -6.02 -16.03
N PRO A 58 6.40 -7.36 -16.01
CA PRO A 58 6.45 -8.12 -17.25
C PRO A 58 5.23 -7.83 -18.11
N ASP A 59 5.44 -7.51 -19.37
CA ASP A 59 4.39 -7.48 -20.37
C ASP A 59 3.73 -8.87 -20.47
N PRO A 60 2.39 -8.97 -20.43
CA PRO A 60 1.72 -10.26 -20.36
C PRO A 60 1.91 -11.12 -21.60
N ILE A 61 2.24 -10.51 -22.75
CA ILE A 61 2.39 -11.19 -24.03
C ILE A 61 3.87 -11.47 -24.30
N THR A 62 4.69 -10.43 -24.28
CA THR A 62 6.10 -10.47 -24.69
C THR A 62 7.05 -10.83 -23.56
N ARG A 63 6.59 -10.75 -22.30
CA ARG A 63 7.41 -10.92 -21.08
C ARG A 63 8.55 -9.92 -20.91
N VAL A 64 8.65 -8.93 -21.81
CA VAL A 64 9.60 -7.83 -21.67
C VAL A 64 9.22 -7.00 -20.45
N ASP A 65 10.22 -6.57 -19.69
CA ASP A 65 9.99 -5.70 -18.55
C ASP A 65 9.57 -4.30 -19.03
N LEU A 66 8.37 -3.88 -18.63
CA LEU A 66 7.80 -2.55 -18.87
C LEU A 66 8.28 -1.51 -17.84
N ASN A 67 9.11 -1.90 -16.87
CA ASN A 67 9.77 -1.03 -15.91
C ASN A 67 11.29 -1.28 -15.81
N PRO A 68 12.03 -1.25 -16.94
CA PRO A 68 13.45 -1.64 -16.96
C PRO A 68 14.33 -0.70 -16.13
N ASN A 69 13.86 0.53 -15.90
CA ASN A 69 14.55 1.50 -15.07
C ASN A 69 14.21 1.36 -13.58
N HIS A 70 13.35 0.44 -13.17
CA HIS A 70 12.89 0.34 -11.78
C HIS A 70 12.39 1.68 -11.22
N ASP A 71 11.59 2.38 -12.02
CA ASP A 71 10.96 3.61 -11.56
C ASP A 71 9.87 3.26 -10.55
N TRP A 72 9.74 4.04 -9.48
CA TRP A 72 8.65 3.89 -8.53
C TRP A 72 7.32 4.16 -9.22
N ARG A 73 6.34 3.28 -9.01
CA ARG A 73 4.98 3.40 -9.55
C ARG A 73 3.96 3.09 -8.48
N ILE A 74 2.89 3.88 -8.44
CA ILE A 74 1.70 3.54 -7.65
C ILE A 74 0.92 2.42 -8.36
N ARG A 75 0.39 1.48 -7.57
CA ARG A 75 -0.51 0.42 -8.00
C ARG A 75 -1.80 0.49 -7.23
N SER A 76 -2.89 0.51 -7.97
CA SER A 76 -4.25 0.47 -7.45
C SER A 76 -4.87 -0.87 -7.82
N LYS A 77 -4.97 -1.78 -6.85
CA LYS A 77 -5.52 -3.13 -7.02
C LYS A 77 -6.96 -3.13 -6.53
N MET A 78 -7.90 -3.08 -7.47
CA MET A 78 -9.33 -3.04 -7.19
C MET A 78 -9.91 -4.44 -7.02
N SER A 79 -10.97 -4.55 -6.21
CA SER A 79 -11.74 -5.79 -6.03
C SER A 79 -10.86 -7.00 -5.70
N VAL A 80 -10.05 -6.86 -4.65
CA VAL A 80 -9.16 -7.90 -4.15
C VAL A 80 -9.72 -8.60 -2.92
N ASN A 81 -9.36 -9.87 -2.74
CA ASN A 81 -9.45 -10.57 -1.46
C ASN A 81 -8.06 -10.60 -0.80
N PRO A 82 -7.79 -9.77 0.22
CA PRO A 82 -6.47 -9.73 0.86
C PRO A 82 -6.04 -11.08 1.47
N MET A 83 -7.00 -11.92 1.84
CA MET A 83 -6.73 -13.23 2.45
C MET A 83 -6.25 -14.27 1.44
N HIS A 84 -6.50 -14.08 0.14
CA HIS A 84 -6.03 -15.01 -0.89
C HIS A 84 -4.52 -14.90 -1.17
N SER A 85 -3.87 -13.82 -0.72
CA SER A 85 -2.51 -13.49 -1.14
C SER A 85 -1.44 -14.46 -0.61
N GLY A 86 -1.70 -15.30 0.40
CA GLY A 86 -0.71 -16.16 1.09
C GLY A 86 0.41 -15.41 1.83
N ARG A 87 0.69 -14.16 1.41
CA ARG A 87 1.74 -13.27 1.87
C ARG A 87 1.25 -12.27 2.92
N LEU A 88 -0.05 -12.24 3.24
CA LEU A 88 -0.57 -11.30 4.23
C LEU A 88 -0.04 -11.67 5.63
N LEU A 89 0.71 -10.75 6.24
CA LEU A 89 1.23 -10.95 7.60
C LEU A 89 0.36 -10.23 8.63
N GLY A 90 -0.12 -9.03 8.30
CA GLY A 90 -0.90 -8.23 9.23
C GLY A 90 -1.60 -7.06 8.57
N ARG A 91 -2.59 -6.53 9.29
CA ARG A 91 -3.29 -5.30 8.93
C ARG A 91 -3.63 -4.50 10.18
N VAL A 92 -3.31 -3.22 10.19
CA VAL A 92 -3.59 -2.31 11.30
C VAL A 92 -4.64 -1.31 10.84
N MET A 93 -5.75 -1.18 11.57
CA MET A 93 -6.76 -0.18 11.25
C MET A 93 -6.30 1.18 11.73
N ILE A 94 -6.30 2.16 10.82
CA ILE A 94 -5.90 3.53 11.11
C ILE A 94 -7.05 4.53 10.98
N GLY A 95 -8.20 4.10 10.44
CA GLY A 95 -9.34 5.00 10.28
C GLY A 95 -10.52 4.37 9.53
N LYS A 96 -11.45 5.23 9.13
CA LYS A 96 -12.72 4.86 8.47
C LYS A 96 -12.96 5.80 7.30
N VAL A 97 -13.52 5.27 6.23
CA VAL A 97 -13.92 6.06 5.06
C VAL A 97 -15.19 6.86 5.39
N PRO A 98 -15.17 8.20 5.31
CA PRO A 98 -16.37 9.02 5.40
C PRO A 98 -17.38 8.67 4.32
N SER A 99 -18.68 8.80 4.59
CA SER A 99 -19.74 8.38 3.67
C SER A 99 -19.80 9.17 2.35
N HIS A 100 -19.17 10.35 2.30
CA HIS A 100 -19.12 11.19 1.10
C HIS A 100 -17.89 10.90 0.23
N ILE A 101 -16.92 10.13 0.71
CA ILE A 101 -15.70 9.79 -0.05
C ILE A 101 -15.93 8.48 -0.80
N THR A 102 -15.75 8.52 -2.11
CA THR A 102 -15.84 7.34 -2.99
C THR A 102 -14.50 6.62 -3.08
N ILE A 103 -14.48 5.43 -3.69
CA ILE A 103 -13.24 4.69 -3.93
C ILE A 103 -12.33 5.44 -4.91
N GLU A 104 -12.92 6.07 -5.92
CA GLU A 104 -12.22 6.91 -6.90
C GLU A 104 -11.58 8.10 -6.19
N GLY A 105 -12.31 8.75 -5.27
CA GLY A 105 -11.75 9.82 -4.44
C GLY A 105 -10.57 9.37 -3.58
N ILE A 106 -10.59 8.12 -3.08
CA ILE A 106 -9.43 7.56 -2.36
C ILE A 106 -8.25 7.33 -3.32
N ASP A 107 -8.48 6.83 -4.53
CA ASP A 107 -7.43 6.65 -5.54
C ASP A 107 -6.79 8.00 -5.89
N ASP A 108 -7.61 9.03 -6.13
CA ASP A 108 -7.16 10.40 -6.44
C ASP A 108 -6.35 11.01 -5.30
N ILE A 109 -6.76 10.81 -4.04
CA ILE A 109 -6.00 11.25 -2.86
C ILE A 109 -4.65 10.54 -2.80
N LEU A 110 -4.63 9.21 -2.97
CA LEU A 110 -3.40 8.42 -2.84
C LEU A 110 -2.42 8.64 -4.00
N ARG A 111 -2.91 9.02 -5.19
CA ARG A 111 -2.07 9.43 -6.32
C ARG A 111 -1.33 10.75 -6.11
N GLN A 112 -1.82 11.59 -5.20
CA GLN A 112 -1.14 12.84 -4.83
C GLN A 112 0.02 12.63 -3.85
N VAL A 113 0.12 11.45 -3.24
CA VAL A 113 1.21 11.14 -2.31
C VAL A 113 2.52 11.03 -3.10
N PRO A 114 3.57 11.79 -2.74
CA PRO A 114 4.86 11.73 -3.42
C PRO A 114 5.42 10.31 -3.46
N LEU A 115 5.82 9.86 -4.64
CA LEU A 115 6.50 8.57 -4.80
C LEU A 115 7.89 8.62 -4.16
N PRO A 116 8.42 7.48 -3.67
CA PRO A 116 9.78 7.42 -3.18
C PRO A 116 10.79 7.89 -4.23
N ILE A 117 11.79 8.66 -3.79
CA ILE A 117 12.85 9.16 -4.67
C ILE A 117 13.90 8.08 -4.85
N LYS A 118 14.11 7.65 -6.10
CA LYS A 118 15.12 6.66 -6.47
C LYS A 118 16.53 7.18 -6.12
N SER A 119 17.35 6.31 -5.53
CA SER A 119 18.74 6.62 -5.14
C SER A 119 18.91 7.79 -4.16
N SER A 120 17.87 8.12 -3.39
CA SER A 120 17.93 9.13 -2.34
C SER A 120 18.81 8.68 -1.16
N THR A 121 19.34 9.65 -0.41
CA THR A 121 20.02 9.44 0.87
C THR A 121 19.35 10.33 1.93
N PRO A 122 18.65 9.77 2.95
CA PRO A 122 18.45 8.33 3.20
C PRO A 122 17.59 7.66 2.11
N VAL A 123 17.75 6.33 1.97
CA VAL A 123 17.02 5.51 0.98
C VAL A 123 15.52 5.56 1.26
N GLN A 124 14.73 5.90 0.26
CA GLN A 124 13.28 5.85 0.32
C GLN A 124 12.70 4.58 -0.33
N ASN A 125 11.59 4.10 0.21
CA ASN A 125 10.93 2.86 -0.20
C ASN A 125 9.41 2.87 0.09
N CYS A 126 8.74 1.72 -0.05
CA CYS A 126 7.30 1.59 0.18
C CYS A 126 6.84 2.00 1.59
N VAL A 127 7.70 1.90 2.61
CA VAL A 127 7.39 2.37 3.96
C VAL A 127 7.25 3.88 3.97
N ASN A 128 8.22 4.61 3.39
CA ASN A 128 8.16 6.07 3.30
C ASN A 128 6.88 6.55 2.60
N TRP A 129 6.46 5.88 1.53
CA TRP A 129 5.20 6.19 0.86
C TRP A 129 3.98 5.93 1.74
N VAL A 130 3.94 4.83 2.50
CA VAL A 130 2.83 4.55 3.42
C VAL A 130 2.76 5.57 4.55
N LEU A 131 3.89 6.01 5.11
CA LEU A 131 3.90 7.06 6.13
C LEU A 131 3.34 8.37 5.56
N ALA A 132 3.82 8.82 4.40
CA ALA A 132 3.29 10.00 3.72
C ALA A 132 1.80 9.86 3.35
N ALA A 133 1.37 8.65 2.96
CA ALA A 133 -0.04 8.37 2.67
C ALA A 133 -0.92 8.48 3.94
N ILE A 134 -0.42 8.04 5.10
CA ILE A 134 -1.13 8.21 6.38
C ILE A 134 -1.33 9.69 6.68
N GLU A 135 -0.28 10.52 6.56
CA GLU A 135 -0.38 11.96 6.79
C GLU A 135 -1.39 12.64 5.87
N VAL A 136 -1.38 12.29 4.57
CA VAL A 136 -2.37 12.79 3.61
C VAL A 136 -3.78 12.32 3.99
N MET A 137 -3.95 11.07 4.38
CA MET A 137 -5.23 10.53 4.83
C MET A 137 -5.72 11.17 6.13
N GLN A 138 -4.84 11.52 7.06
CA GLN A 138 -5.19 12.28 8.27
C GLN A 138 -5.75 13.66 7.91
N LYS A 139 -5.09 14.39 6.99
CA LYS A 139 -5.55 15.71 6.51
C LYS A 139 -6.92 15.65 5.82
N GLN A 140 -7.26 14.51 5.20
CA GLN A 140 -8.54 14.27 4.54
C GLN A 140 -9.59 13.62 5.45
N GLY A 141 -9.30 13.42 6.74
CA GLY A 141 -10.22 12.79 7.69
C GLY A 141 -10.49 11.30 7.44
N LEU A 142 -9.59 10.61 6.73
CA LEU A 142 -9.64 9.18 6.42
C LEU A 142 -8.89 8.32 7.45
N ALA A 143 -7.93 8.91 8.16
CA ALA A 143 -7.17 8.29 9.25
C ALA A 143 -7.30 9.12 10.53
N GLU A 144 -7.24 8.45 11.68
CA GLU A 144 -7.22 9.08 13.00
C GLU A 144 -5.93 9.90 13.18
N ALA A 145 -6.00 10.94 13.99
CA ALA A 145 -4.83 11.75 14.32
C ALA A 145 -3.92 10.99 15.30
N PHE A 146 -2.70 10.71 14.87
CA PHE A 146 -1.61 10.14 15.67
C PHE A 146 -0.27 10.49 15.01
N ASP A 147 0.79 10.50 15.81
CA ASP A 147 2.14 10.77 15.31
C ASP A 147 2.63 9.58 14.46
N VAL A 148 3.20 9.88 13.30
CA VAL A 148 3.64 8.88 12.30
C VAL A 148 5.17 8.65 12.38
N ASP A 149 5.84 9.31 13.32
CA ASP A 149 7.30 9.41 13.49
C ASP A 149 7.84 8.57 14.65
#